data_AF-A0A8T7GA49-F1
#
_entry.id   AF-A0A8T7GA49-F1
#
_cell.length_a   1.000
_cell.length_b   1.000
_cell.length_c   1.000
_cell.angle_alpha   90.00
_cell.angle_beta   90.00
_cell.angle_gamma   90.00
#
_symmetry.space_group_name_H-M   'P 1'
#
loop_
_entity.id
_entity.type
_entity.pdbx_description
1 polymer ?
#
loop_
_entity_poly.entity_id
_entity_poly.type
_entity_poly.pdbx_seq_one_letter_code
_entity_poly.pdbx_strand_id
1 'polypeptide(L)' 'VKALEPGTYHVHTQLNTEHIGPGLARGQTVNVSGDPILKPIPMGSIVYQCILIGAGLGVTFATRPWQVI' A
#
# COMPACT_ATOMS: atom_id res chain seq x y z
N VAL A 1 -17.71 9.10 1.81
CA VAL A 1 -16.26 8.80 1.96
C VAL A 1 -15.88 8.92 3.42
N LYS A 2 -14.90 8.16 3.90
CA LYS A 2 -14.34 8.28 5.27
C LYS A 2 -12.92 8.84 5.16
N ALA A 3 -12.60 9.88 5.92
CA ALA A 3 -11.24 10.40 6.00
C ALA A 3 -10.36 9.43 6.80
N LEU A 4 -9.19 9.08 6.26
CA LEU A 4 -8.27 8.10 6.87
C LEU A 4 -7.05 8.76 7.52
N GLU A 5 -6.67 9.93 7.03
CA GLU A 5 -5.45 10.63 7.43
C GLU A 5 -5.80 12.11 7.69
N PRO A 6 -5.15 12.76 8.67
CA PRO A 6 -5.31 14.20 8.89
C PRO A 6 -4.64 15.00 7.76
N GLY A 7 -5.23 16.13 7.39
CA GLY A 7 -4.71 16.97 6.31
C GLY A 7 -5.72 17.97 5.75
N THR A 8 -5.23 18.85 4.88
CA THR A 8 -6.05 19.78 4.09
C THR A 8 -6.19 19.23 2.67
N TYR A 9 -7.41 18.95 2.25
CA TYR A 9 -7.71 18.34 0.95
C TYR A 9 -8.50 19.30 0.07
N HIS A 10 -8.12 19.43 -1.20
CA HIS A 10 -8.96 20.04 -2.23
C HIS A 10 -9.65 18.91 -3.01
N VAL A 11 -10.91 18.63 -2.69
CA VAL A 11 -11.64 17.45 -3.17
C VAL A 11 -12.58 17.79 -4.33
N HIS A 12 -12.76 16.84 -5.25
CA HIS A 12 -13.64 16.94 -6.40
C HIS A 12 -14.53 15.70 -6.51
N THR A 13 -15.73 15.87 -7.06
CA THR A 13 -16.47 14.74 -7.63
C THR A 13 -15.87 14.45 -9.01
N GLN A 14 -15.36 13.24 -9.20
CA GLN A 14 -14.73 12.81 -10.45
C GLN A 14 -15.61 11.77 -11.16
N LEU A 15 -15.90 12.03 -12.43
CA LEU A 15 -16.51 11.06 -13.34
C LEU A 15 -15.46 10.64 -14.37
N ASN A 16 -15.19 9.34 -14.48
CA ASN A 16 -14.39 8.81 -15.57
C ASN A 16 -15.33 8.16 -16.59
N THR A 17 -15.33 8.67 -17.82
CA THR A 17 -16.07 8.07 -18.93
C THR A 17 -15.14 7.18 -19.72
N GLU A 18 -15.50 5.90 -19.83
CA GLU A 18 -14.71 4.89 -20.55
C GLU A 18 -14.34 5.38 -21.96
N HIS A 19 -13.08 5.22 -22.35
CA HIS A 19 -12.52 5.66 -23.66
C HIS A 19 -12.57 7.18 -23.97
N ILE A 20 -13.14 8.03 -23.09
CA ILE A 20 -13.18 9.49 -23.29
C ILE A 20 -12.23 10.20 -22.33
N GLY A 21 -12.32 9.87 -21.03
CA GLY A 21 -11.45 10.46 -20.01
C GLY A 21 -12.19 11.00 -18.77
N PRO A 22 -11.48 11.77 -17.93
CA PRO A 22 -11.99 12.26 -16.66
C PRO A 22 -12.68 13.64 -16.79
N GLY A 23 -13.76 13.82 -16.03
CA GLY A 23 -14.37 15.10 -15.73
C GLY A 23 -14.32 15.37 -14.22
N LEU A 24 -13.88 16.57 -13.84
CA LEU A 24 -13.80 17.02 -12.45
C LEU A 24 -14.83 18.12 -12.21
N ALA A 25 -15.72 17.92 -11.24
CA ALA A 25 -16.66 18.95 -10.79
C ALA A 25 -15.93 20.05 -10.02
N ARG A 26 -16.66 21.10 -9.60
CA ARG A 26 -16.09 22.18 -8.76
C ARG A 26 -15.47 21.61 -7.48
N GLY A 27 -14.29 22.11 -7.13
CA GLY A 27 -13.55 21.66 -5.96
C GLY A 27 -14.03 22.34 -4.66
N GLN A 28 -13.80 21.67 -3.54
CA GLN A 28 -14.00 22.21 -2.20
C GLN A 28 -12.80 21.88 -1.30
N THR A 29 -12.39 22.83 -0.47
CA THR A 29 -11.36 22.59 0.55
C THR A 29 -11.98 22.00 1.82
N VAL A 30 -11.39 20.91 2.32
CA VAL A 30 -11.82 20.20 3.53
C VAL A 30 -10.61 19.97 4.42
N ASN A 31 -10.73 20.32 5.70
CA ASN A 31 -9.71 20.06 6.71
C ASN A 31 -10.12 18.86 7.57
N VAL A 32 -9.22 17.89 7.69
CA VAL A 32 -9.38 16.68 8.51
C VAL A 32 -8.36 16.75 9.64
N SER A 33 -8.82 16.52 10.87
CA SER A 33 -8.01 16.44 12.08
C SER A 33 -8.20 15.09 12.78
N GLY A 34 -7.30 14.78 13.72
CA GLY A 34 -7.30 13.54 14.49
C GLY A 34 -6.14 12.60 14.14
N ASP A 35 -6.08 11.47 14.83
CA ASP A 35 -5.04 10.47 14.62
C ASP A 35 -5.24 9.70 13.31
N PRO A 36 -4.15 9.31 12.62
CA PRO A 36 -4.23 8.52 11.41
C PRO A 36 -4.80 7.12 11.68
N ILE A 37 -5.65 6.64 10.77
CA ILE A 37 -6.16 5.27 10.82
C ILE A 37 -5.11 4.33 10.23
N LEU A 38 -4.56 3.45 11.07
CA LEU A 38 -3.59 2.44 10.64
C LEU A 38 -4.24 1.43 9.70
N LYS A 39 -3.61 1.24 8.54
CA LYS A 39 -4.02 0.22 7.58
C LYS A 39 -3.55 -1.16 8.08
N PRO A 40 -4.36 -2.22 7.88
CA PRO A 40 -3.94 -3.57 8.23
C PRO A 40 -2.69 -3.96 7.45
N ILE A 41 -1.80 -4.69 8.11
CA ILE A 41 -0.57 -5.19 7.49
C ILE A 41 -0.94 -6.27 6.46
N PRO A 42 -0.41 -6.22 5.22
CA PRO A 42 -0.66 -7.25 4.21
C PRO A 42 0.10 -8.54 4.56
N MET A 43 -0.46 -9.33 5.47
CA MET A 43 0.16 -10.56 5.99
C MET A 43 0.52 -11.55 4.89
N GLY A 44 -0.27 -11.63 3.81
CA GLY A 44 0.04 -12.48 2.67
C GLY A 44 1.39 -12.16 2.01
N SER A 45 1.71 -10.87 1.83
CA SER A 45 3.00 -10.44 1.27
C SER A 45 4.17 -10.77 2.20
N ILE A 46 3.96 -10.65 3.52
CA ILE A 46 4.97 -11.00 4.52
C ILE A 46 5.24 -12.50 4.48
N VAL A 47 4.20 -13.33 4.54
CA VAL A 47 4.32 -14.79 4.50
C VAL A 47 5.02 -15.24 3.22
N TYR A 48 4.61 -14.70 2.07
CA TYR A 48 5.26 -14.99 0.79
C TYR A 48 6.77 -14.66 0.82
N GLN A 49 7.13 -13.47 1.31
CA GLN A 49 8.53 -13.07 1.44
C GLN A 49 9.31 -13.99 2.39
N CYS A 50 8.72 -14.36 3.54
CA CYS A 50 9.33 -15.28 4.49
C CYS A 50 9.58 -16.66 3.88
N ILE A 51 8.66 -17.18 3.06
CA ILE A 51 8.83 -18.46 2.35
C ILE A 51 10.02 -18.38 1.39
N LEU A 52 10.13 -17.31 0.59
CA LEU A 52 11.25 -17.15 -0.35
C LEU A 52 12.59 -17.06 0.37
N ILE A 53 12.66 -16.28 1.46
CA ILE A 53 13.86 -16.17 2.27
C ILE A 53 14.21 -17.53 2.87
N GLY A 54 13.24 -18.23 3.46
CA GLY A 54 13.44 -19.55 4.06
C GLY A 54 13.94 -20.58 3.04
N ALA A 55 13.35 -20.61 1.84
CA ALA A 55 13.77 -21.49 0.77
C ALA A 55 15.18 -21.15 0.26
N GLY A 56 15.47 -19.87 0.03
CA GLY A 56 16.79 -19.40 -0.40
C GLY A 56 17.88 -19.71 0.61
N LEU A 57 17.63 -19.46 1.90
CA LEU A 57 18.51 -19.85 3.00
C LEU A 57 18.70 -21.37 3.02
N GLY A 58 17.61 -22.14 2.95
CA GLY A 58 17.67 -23.61 2.95
C GLY A 58 18.55 -24.18 1.84
N VAL A 59 18.41 -23.68 0.60
CA VAL A 59 19.26 -24.08 -0.53
C VAL A 59 20.71 -23.66 -0.32
N THR A 60 20.94 -22.43 0.17
CA THR A 60 22.30 -21.91 0.36
C THR A 60 23.03 -22.69 1.45
N PHE A 61 22.37 -23.01 2.57
CA PHE A 61 22.91 -23.89 3.60
C PHE A 61 23.23 -25.29 3.07
N ALA A 62 22.35 -25.87 2.25
CA ALA A 62 22.54 -27.21 1.71
C ALA A 62 23.65 -27.30 0.65
N THR A 63 23.90 -26.24 -0.11
CA THR A 63 24.82 -26.26 -1.27
C THR A 63 26.14 -25.54 -1.02
N ARG A 64 26.16 -24.52 -0.15
CA ARG A 64 27.32 -23.65 0.12
C ARG A 64 27.35 -23.21 1.60
N PRO A 65 27.44 -24.15 2.56
CA PRO A 65 27.23 -23.87 3.99
C PRO A 65 28.18 -22.81 4.58
N TRP A 66 29.40 -22.68 4.04
CA TRP A 66 30.40 -21.69 4.47
C TRP A 66 30.17 -20.27 3.93
N GLN A 67 29.17 -20.04 3.06
CA GLN A 67 28.78 -18.68 2.62
C GLN A 67 27.65 -18.07 3.47
N VAL A 68 27.21 -18.78 4.50
CA VAL A 68 26.09 -18.37 5.38
C VAL A 68 26.53 -18.12 6.83
N ILE A 69 27.85 -18.22 7.11
CA ILE A 69 28.49 -17.80 8.37
C ILE A 69 29.10 -16.42 8.17
#